data_AF-A0A2E4N0Y1-F1
#
_entry.id   AF-A0A2E4N0Y1-F1
#
_cell.length_a   1.000
_cell.length_b   1.000
_cell.length_c   1.000
_cell.angle_alpha   90.00
_cell.angle_beta   90.00
_cell.angle_gamma   90.00
#
_symmetry.space_group_name_H-M   'P 1'
#
loop_
_entity.id
_entity.type
_entity.pdbx_description
1 polymer ?
#
loop_
_entity_poly.entity_id
_entity_poly.type
_entity_poly.pdbx_seq_one_letter_code
_entity_poly.pdbx_strand_id
1 'polypeptide(L)'
;MHRFILTMLLPFIAVSPSLGQRAIVATTDFSTGSISVVDTETQATSNDLFLIHGDAKVRTHGDRVYVINRLGQDNIIVLSKDDLATPITQYSTGSGSNPHEIAVQSDDKAYVTLYERDYLLIINPATGDSLGSIKLTEFADADGLPEASQLVLFDDHLFVAIQRLNRDAFFAPADYSLVAVIDTSTDSLVDIDSDKEGTQGIQLSTAQPFGHTQRGPKWILACVASFGAQDGGIEVVDLSTFQTEGLMLSETELGGDVGPLTMWSDNEGYIVMTDENFANSVRPFSLDGTVGDVLPDHSGGYTPAISVLGSNLYVLDRGTFSDPSSAGVKIYDRSSNTLTAGPISTGLPPSDIAFVGVRRADFDGDNDVDFDDFLRFSEAFGKTTGSNGYDSSFDLNPNGAVDFNDFLLFAEGFGN
;
A
#
# COMPACT_ATOMS: atom_id res chain seq x y z
N MET A 1 -37.15 49.43 40.59
CA MET A 1 -36.10 48.40 40.74
C MET A 1 -36.08 47.56 39.48
N HIS A 2 -35.17 47.83 38.55
CA HIS A 2 -34.97 47.02 37.35
C HIS A 2 -33.92 45.96 37.67
N ARG A 3 -34.31 44.67 37.66
CA ARG A 3 -33.36 43.55 37.75
C ARG A 3 -32.92 43.19 36.33
N PHE A 4 -31.68 43.50 36.00
CA PHE A 4 -31.00 42.94 34.85
C PHE A 4 -30.65 41.48 35.16
N ILE A 5 -31.17 40.55 34.35
CA ILE A 5 -30.70 39.17 34.30
C ILE A 5 -29.54 39.17 33.31
N LEU A 6 -28.33 39.00 33.84
CA LEU A 6 -27.12 38.81 33.04
C LEU A 6 -27.09 37.33 32.63
N THR A 7 -27.54 37.03 31.42
CA THR A 7 -27.39 35.69 30.82
C THR A 7 -25.94 35.52 30.39
N MET A 8 -25.17 34.78 31.18
CA MET A 8 -23.79 34.44 30.85
C MET A 8 -23.84 33.34 29.76
N LEU A 9 -23.59 33.71 28.51
CA LEU A 9 -23.30 32.73 27.46
C LEU A 9 -21.90 32.17 27.74
N LEU A 10 -21.83 30.91 28.17
CA LEU A 10 -20.61 30.13 28.06
C LEU A 10 -20.37 29.85 26.56
N PRO A 11 -19.18 30.15 26.01
CA PRO A 11 -18.83 29.65 24.70
C PRO A 11 -18.73 28.13 24.79
N PHE A 12 -19.62 27.42 24.10
CA PHE A 12 -19.33 26.05 23.70
C PHE A 12 -18.15 26.15 22.72
N ILE A 13 -16.95 25.88 23.22
CA ILE A 13 -15.86 25.47 22.34
C ILE A 13 -16.30 24.10 21.83
N ALA A 14 -16.84 24.07 20.61
CA ALA A 14 -16.84 22.84 19.86
C ALA A 14 -15.37 22.51 19.64
N VAL A 15 -14.82 21.63 20.47
CA VAL A 15 -13.67 20.84 20.06
C VAL A 15 -14.25 20.01 18.91
N SER A 16 -14.03 20.46 17.68
CA SER A 16 -14.11 19.56 16.55
C SER A 16 -13.21 18.39 16.97
N PRO A 17 -13.71 17.15 17.07
CA PRO A 17 -12.79 16.03 17.24
C PRO A 17 -11.75 16.21 16.14
N SER A 18 -10.46 16.24 16.50
CA SER A 18 -9.44 16.01 15.49
C SER A 18 -9.91 14.75 14.78
N LEU A 19 -10.09 14.84 13.46
CA LEU A 19 -10.41 13.65 12.69
C LEU A 19 -9.14 12.81 12.74
N GLY A 20 -9.05 11.95 13.76
CA GLY A 20 -7.89 11.13 14.04
C GLY A 20 -7.54 10.26 12.84
N GLN A 21 -6.27 9.84 12.81
CA GLN A 21 -5.78 8.87 11.85
C GLN A 21 -6.64 7.60 11.96
N ARG A 22 -7.05 7.06 10.81
CA ARG A 22 -7.98 5.91 10.76
C ARG A 22 -7.45 4.87 9.80
N ALA A 23 -7.47 3.62 10.25
CA ALA A 23 -7.28 2.47 9.39
C ALA A 23 -8.61 2.13 8.71
N ILE A 24 -8.61 2.15 7.38
CA ILE A 24 -9.69 1.64 6.55
C ILE A 24 -9.37 0.20 6.22
N VAL A 25 -10.28 -0.70 6.56
CA VAL A 25 -10.10 -2.13 6.40
C VAL A 25 -11.17 -2.64 5.44
N ALA A 26 -10.74 -3.16 4.29
CA ALA A 26 -11.60 -4.01 3.47
C ALA A 26 -11.77 -5.35 4.17
N THR A 27 -12.99 -5.85 4.24
CA THR A 27 -13.31 -7.12 4.88
C THR A 27 -14.12 -8.00 3.93
N THR A 28 -14.02 -9.32 4.07
CA THR A 28 -14.67 -10.25 3.14
C THR A 28 -14.84 -11.66 3.70
N ASP A 29 -15.93 -12.32 3.33
CA ASP A 29 -16.14 -13.78 3.44
C ASP A 29 -15.90 -14.52 2.12
N PHE A 30 -15.26 -13.85 1.15
CA PHE A 30 -15.03 -14.25 -0.25
C PHE A 30 -16.29 -14.34 -1.13
N SER A 31 -17.47 -14.02 -0.58
CA SER A 31 -18.72 -13.89 -1.36
C SER A 31 -19.24 -12.44 -1.35
N THR A 32 -19.08 -11.78 -0.21
CA THR A 32 -19.47 -10.39 0.06
C THR A 32 -18.33 -9.69 0.79
N GLY A 33 -18.19 -8.40 0.54
CA GLY A 33 -17.23 -7.58 1.26
C GLY A 33 -17.89 -6.38 1.93
N SER A 34 -17.17 -5.77 2.87
CA SER A 34 -17.55 -4.51 3.50
C SER A 34 -16.34 -3.62 3.77
N ILE A 35 -16.58 -2.35 4.07
CA ILE A 35 -15.62 -1.46 4.71
C ILE A 35 -15.87 -1.41 6.21
N SER A 36 -14.79 -1.54 6.97
CA SER A 36 -14.72 -1.29 8.41
C SER A 36 -13.61 -0.29 8.72
N VAL A 37 -13.77 0.47 9.79
CA VAL A 37 -12.82 1.51 10.19
C VAL A 37 -12.36 1.27 11.61
N VAL A 38 -11.05 1.35 11.83
CA VAL A 38 -10.42 1.33 13.16
C VAL A 38 -9.78 2.68 13.42
N ASP A 39 -10.17 3.33 14.50
CA ASP A 39 -9.50 4.52 15.00
C ASP A 39 -8.13 4.13 15.56
N THR A 40 -7.05 4.75 15.09
CA THR A 40 -5.69 4.26 15.39
C THR A 40 -5.21 4.61 16.80
N GLU A 41 -5.85 5.58 17.46
CA GLU A 41 -5.53 5.97 18.83
C GLU A 41 -6.35 5.18 19.85
N THR A 42 -7.68 5.18 19.66
CA THR A 42 -8.64 4.63 20.62
C THR A 42 -8.96 3.16 20.35
N GLN A 43 -8.61 2.65 19.17
CA GLN A 43 -8.94 1.30 18.68
C GLN A 43 -10.45 1.07 18.56
N ALA A 44 -11.25 2.13 18.63
CA ALA A 44 -12.69 2.06 18.43
C ALA A 44 -12.99 1.69 16.97
N THR A 45 -14.02 0.86 16.77
CA THR A 45 -14.38 0.37 15.45
C THR A 45 -15.73 0.86 14.98
N SER A 46 -15.83 1.12 13.68
CA SER A 46 -17.09 1.27 12.95
C SER A 46 -17.11 0.24 11.84
N ASN A 47 -17.84 -0.85 12.08
CA ASN A 47 -17.86 -2.00 11.19
C ASN A 47 -19.06 -1.93 10.23
N ASP A 48 -18.94 -2.67 9.14
CA ASP A 48 -20.04 -2.92 8.20
C ASP A 48 -20.65 -1.63 7.62
N LEU A 49 -19.81 -0.63 7.33
CA LEU A 49 -20.26 0.71 6.92
C LEU A 49 -21.10 0.68 5.65
N PHE A 50 -20.67 -0.09 4.65
CA PHE A 50 -21.42 -0.37 3.44
C PHE A 50 -20.80 -1.56 2.69
N LEU A 51 -21.61 -2.20 1.84
CA LEU A 51 -21.18 -3.36 1.06
C LEU A 51 -20.25 -2.98 -0.09
N ILE A 52 -19.23 -3.81 -0.28
CA ILE A 52 -18.29 -3.78 -1.40
C ILE A 52 -18.20 -5.19 -2.00
N HIS A 53 -17.40 -5.36 -3.05
CA HIS A 53 -17.19 -6.68 -3.65
C HIS A 53 -16.43 -7.62 -2.71
N GLY A 54 -16.64 -8.93 -2.83
CA GLY A 54 -15.94 -9.94 -2.01
C GLY A 54 -14.44 -10.05 -2.30
N ASP A 55 -13.97 -9.44 -3.38
CA ASP A 55 -12.56 -9.23 -3.70
C ASP A 55 -12.35 -7.75 -4.02
N ALA A 56 -11.80 -7.03 -3.05
CA ALA A 56 -11.60 -5.59 -3.11
C ALA A 56 -10.32 -5.19 -2.37
N LYS A 57 -9.68 -4.13 -2.87
CA LYS A 57 -8.54 -3.47 -2.25
C LYS A 57 -8.90 -2.04 -1.83
N VAL A 58 -8.13 -1.48 -0.91
CA VAL A 58 -8.29 -0.08 -0.47
C VAL A 58 -6.99 0.69 -0.63
N ARG A 59 -7.08 1.89 -1.19
CA ARG A 59 -5.97 2.84 -1.32
C ARG A 59 -6.37 4.21 -0.82
N THR A 60 -5.40 5.01 -0.42
CA THR A 60 -5.63 6.39 0.00
C THR A 60 -4.71 7.34 -0.74
N HIS A 61 -5.21 8.54 -1.02
CA HIS A 61 -4.43 9.64 -1.54
C HIS A 61 -5.04 10.95 -1.03
N GLY A 62 -4.26 11.74 -0.30
CA GLY A 62 -4.76 12.89 0.44
C GLY A 62 -5.96 12.52 1.32
N ASP A 63 -7.05 13.26 1.13
CA ASP A 63 -8.30 13.12 1.90
C ASP A 63 -9.31 12.15 1.26
N ARG A 64 -8.86 11.29 0.35
CA ARG A 64 -9.69 10.34 -0.38
C ARG A 64 -9.29 8.90 -0.10
N VAL A 65 -10.31 8.06 -0.04
CA VAL A 65 -10.17 6.60 0.00
C VAL A 65 -10.76 6.03 -1.28
N TYR A 66 -10.03 5.14 -1.94
CA TYR A 66 -10.41 4.45 -3.15
C TYR A 66 -10.61 2.98 -2.83
N VAL A 67 -11.83 2.49 -2.93
CA VAL A 67 -12.14 1.06 -2.86
C VAL A 67 -12.14 0.51 -4.27
N ILE A 68 -11.20 -0.38 -4.58
CA ILE A 68 -11.01 -0.99 -5.88
C ILE A 68 -11.71 -2.34 -5.87
N ASN A 69 -12.92 -2.42 -6.43
CA ASN A 69 -13.63 -3.68 -6.55
C ASN A 69 -13.18 -4.42 -7.81
N ARG A 70 -12.65 -5.63 -7.60
CA ARG A 70 -11.93 -6.40 -8.62
C ARG A 70 -12.91 -7.17 -9.53
N LEU A 71 -12.43 -8.26 -10.14
CA LEU A 71 -13.14 -9.03 -11.16
C LEU A 71 -14.62 -9.29 -10.81
N GLY A 72 -15.51 -8.90 -11.71
CA GLY A 72 -16.95 -9.15 -11.61
C GLY A 72 -17.76 -7.94 -11.12
N GLN A 73 -17.12 -7.03 -10.38
CA GLN A 73 -17.69 -5.71 -10.06
C GLN A 73 -17.04 -4.60 -10.90
N ASP A 74 -15.72 -4.68 -11.11
CA ASP A 74 -14.96 -3.87 -12.06
C ASP A 74 -15.22 -2.36 -11.95
N ASN A 75 -15.13 -1.84 -10.72
CA ASN A 75 -15.40 -0.44 -10.42
C ASN A 75 -14.52 0.08 -9.28
N ILE A 76 -14.44 1.40 -9.17
CA ILE A 76 -13.80 2.10 -8.05
C ILE A 76 -14.87 2.93 -7.34
N ILE A 77 -14.90 2.85 -6.01
CA ILE A 77 -15.73 3.68 -5.13
C ILE A 77 -14.81 4.68 -4.43
N VAL A 78 -15.23 5.94 -4.35
CA VAL A 78 -14.45 7.00 -3.72
C VAL A 78 -15.16 7.51 -2.47
N LEU A 79 -14.46 7.59 -1.35
CA LEU A 79 -14.92 8.13 -0.07
C LEU A 79 -14.13 9.39 0.32
N SER A 80 -14.71 10.21 1.18
CA SER A 80 -13.98 11.29 1.86
C SER A 80 -13.46 10.78 3.19
N LYS A 81 -12.31 11.30 3.66
CA LYS A 81 -11.88 11.07 5.03
C LYS A 81 -12.94 11.54 6.05
N ASP A 82 -13.74 12.55 5.71
CA ASP A 82 -14.69 13.14 6.66
C ASP A 82 -16.00 12.32 6.78
N ASP A 83 -16.33 11.52 5.76
CA ASP A 83 -17.46 10.59 5.75
C ASP A 83 -17.07 9.31 5.01
N LEU A 84 -16.75 8.28 5.79
CA LEU A 84 -16.34 6.96 5.32
C LEU A 84 -17.53 6.00 5.13
N ALA A 85 -18.75 6.42 5.46
CA ALA A 85 -19.95 5.60 5.32
C ALA A 85 -20.72 5.91 4.03
N THR A 86 -20.50 7.09 3.44
CA THR A 86 -21.20 7.53 2.23
C THR A 86 -20.23 7.69 1.04
N PRO A 87 -20.32 6.86 0.00
CA PRO A 87 -19.65 7.08 -1.28
C PRO A 87 -19.88 8.48 -1.85
N ILE A 88 -18.80 9.20 -2.17
CA ILE A 88 -18.84 10.44 -2.95
C ILE A 88 -19.26 10.12 -4.38
N THR A 89 -18.60 9.12 -4.97
CA THR A 89 -18.84 8.65 -6.32
C THR A 89 -18.45 7.19 -6.46
N GLN A 90 -18.92 6.56 -7.53
CA GLN A 90 -18.40 5.29 -8.02
C GLN A 90 -18.43 5.27 -9.54
N TYR A 91 -17.46 4.61 -10.15
CA TYR A 91 -17.36 4.53 -11.61
C TYR A 91 -16.75 3.20 -12.05
N SER A 92 -17.19 2.71 -13.21
CA SER A 92 -16.68 1.45 -13.77
C SER A 92 -15.31 1.67 -14.40
N THR A 93 -14.45 0.65 -14.30
CA THR A 93 -13.19 0.55 -15.05
C THR A 93 -13.34 -0.26 -16.35
N GLY A 94 -14.57 -0.68 -16.66
CA GLY A 94 -14.93 -1.51 -17.81
C GLY A 94 -15.30 -2.93 -17.40
N SER A 95 -16.34 -3.50 -18.01
CA SER A 95 -16.84 -4.85 -17.67
C SER A 95 -15.76 -5.92 -17.82
N GLY A 96 -15.53 -6.72 -16.77
CA GLY A 96 -14.52 -7.77 -16.72
C GLY A 96 -13.10 -7.23 -16.90
N SER A 97 -12.82 -6.00 -16.43
CA SER A 97 -11.48 -5.39 -16.53
C SER A 97 -10.57 -5.78 -15.37
N ASN A 98 -11.14 -6.18 -14.23
CA ASN A 98 -10.44 -6.60 -13.03
C ASN A 98 -9.39 -5.57 -12.60
N PRO A 99 -9.79 -4.39 -12.09
CA PRO A 99 -8.84 -3.38 -11.66
C PRO A 99 -8.04 -3.89 -10.46
N HIS A 100 -6.72 -3.74 -10.43
CA HIS A 100 -5.86 -4.30 -9.36
C HIS A 100 -5.14 -3.27 -8.50
N GLU A 101 -4.93 -2.07 -9.03
CA GLU A 101 -4.25 -0.98 -8.34
C GLU A 101 -4.64 0.38 -8.93
N ILE A 102 -4.54 1.44 -8.13
CA ILE A 102 -4.66 2.83 -8.56
C ILE A 102 -3.47 3.66 -8.03
N ALA A 103 -2.83 4.40 -8.93
CA ALA A 103 -1.85 5.43 -8.58
C ALA A 103 -2.42 6.80 -8.93
N VAL A 104 -2.75 7.60 -7.91
CA VAL A 104 -3.27 8.96 -8.07
C VAL A 104 -2.09 9.92 -8.19
N GLN A 105 -1.95 10.56 -9.35
CA GLN A 105 -0.91 11.55 -9.61
C GLN A 105 -1.35 12.95 -9.16
N SER A 106 -2.64 13.27 -9.36
CA SER A 106 -3.26 14.54 -9.01
C SER A 106 -4.77 14.36 -8.81
N ASP A 107 -5.45 15.43 -8.38
CA ASP A 107 -6.92 15.45 -8.23
C ASP A 107 -7.68 15.17 -9.55
N ASP A 108 -7.01 15.34 -10.69
CA ASP A 108 -7.60 15.21 -12.02
C ASP A 108 -6.97 14.11 -12.89
N LYS A 109 -5.95 13.39 -12.40
CA LYS A 109 -5.30 12.30 -13.14
C LYS A 109 -4.85 11.15 -12.22
N ALA A 110 -5.24 9.94 -12.59
CA ALA A 110 -4.82 8.70 -11.96
C ALA A 110 -4.66 7.58 -12.98
N TYR A 111 -3.81 6.61 -12.64
CA TYR A 111 -3.54 5.42 -13.43
C TYR A 111 -4.12 4.20 -12.74
N VAL A 112 -4.71 3.28 -13.50
CA VAL A 112 -5.35 2.05 -12.99
C VAL A 112 -4.85 0.84 -13.76
N THR A 113 -4.30 -0.14 -13.06
CA THR A 113 -3.97 -1.45 -13.65
C THR A 113 -5.23 -2.28 -13.82
N LEU A 114 -5.36 -2.92 -14.97
CA LEU A 114 -6.50 -3.76 -15.34
C LEU A 114 -5.98 -5.15 -15.70
N TYR A 115 -6.16 -6.11 -14.80
CA TYR A 115 -5.52 -7.42 -14.89
C TYR A 115 -6.02 -8.27 -16.06
N GLU A 116 -7.22 -7.98 -16.57
CA GLU A 116 -7.81 -8.65 -17.73
C GLU A 116 -7.65 -7.79 -19.01
N ARG A 117 -6.68 -6.86 -19.04
CA ARG A 117 -6.40 -6.00 -20.20
C ARG A 117 -4.90 -5.91 -20.48
N ASP A 118 -4.60 -5.61 -21.73
CA ASP A 118 -3.28 -5.36 -22.28
C ASP A 118 -2.90 -3.86 -22.28
N TYR A 119 -3.57 -3.05 -21.43
CA TYR A 119 -3.31 -1.62 -21.28
C TYR A 119 -3.55 -1.15 -19.84
N LEU A 120 -2.85 -0.07 -19.48
CA LEU A 120 -3.11 0.73 -18.29
C LEU A 120 -4.18 1.78 -18.60
N LEU A 121 -5.17 1.95 -17.72
CA LEU A 121 -6.22 2.95 -17.88
C LEU A 121 -5.80 4.27 -17.21
N ILE A 122 -5.99 5.40 -17.91
CA ILE A 122 -5.84 6.74 -17.34
C ILE A 122 -7.23 7.32 -17.10
N ILE A 123 -7.49 7.80 -15.89
CA ILE A 123 -8.78 8.38 -15.49
C ILE A 123 -8.61 9.71 -14.77
N ASN A 124 -9.69 10.48 -14.71
CA ASN A 124 -9.86 11.51 -13.71
C ASN A 124 -10.44 10.86 -12.43
N PRO A 125 -9.73 10.85 -11.28
CA PRO A 125 -10.15 10.10 -10.10
C PRO A 125 -11.37 10.71 -9.39
N ALA A 126 -11.67 12.00 -9.60
CA ALA A 126 -12.84 12.65 -9.03
C ALA A 126 -14.16 12.30 -9.74
N THR A 127 -14.09 11.99 -11.03
CA THR A 127 -15.26 11.80 -11.91
C THR A 127 -15.38 10.38 -12.47
N GLY A 128 -14.27 9.67 -12.62
CA GLY A 128 -14.18 8.41 -13.34
C GLY A 128 -14.04 8.54 -14.85
N ASP A 129 -13.98 9.75 -15.38
CA ASP A 129 -13.84 9.97 -16.83
C ASP A 129 -12.53 9.37 -17.34
N SER A 130 -12.60 8.59 -18.41
CA SER A 130 -11.41 8.06 -19.07
C SER A 130 -10.67 9.19 -19.79
N LEU A 131 -9.40 9.35 -19.47
CA LEU A 131 -8.50 10.34 -20.07
C LEU A 131 -7.63 9.71 -21.17
N GLY A 132 -7.49 8.39 -21.16
CA GLY A 132 -6.68 7.65 -22.14
C GLY A 132 -6.31 6.27 -21.65
N SER A 133 -5.36 5.66 -22.36
CA SER A 133 -4.80 4.36 -22.03
C SER A 133 -3.37 4.23 -22.55
N ILE A 134 -2.52 3.52 -21.83
CA ILE A 134 -1.14 3.21 -22.22
C ILE A 134 -1.08 1.72 -22.55
N LYS A 135 -0.69 1.37 -23.78
CA LYS A 135 -0.61 -0.03 -24.20
C LYS A 135 0.55 -0.72 -23.48
N LEU A 136 0.30 -1.95 -23.04
CA LEU A 136 1.27 -2.83 -22.39
C LEU A 136 1.44 -4.16 -23.16
N THR A 137 0.87 -4.26 -24.36
CA THR A 137 0.86 -5.47 -25.20
C THR A 137 2.23 -6.08 -25.45
N GLU A 138 3.28 -5.27 -25.48
CA GLU A 138 4.65 -5.78 -25.70
C GLU A 138 5.23 -6.51 -24.49
N PHE A 139 4.65 -6.34 -23.31
CA PHE A 139 5.04 -7.04 -22.08
C PHE A 139 4.19 -8.29 -21.81
N ALA A 140 3.18 -8.54 -22.63
CA ALA A 140 2.29 -9.69 -22.48
C ALA A 140 2.96 -11.02 -22.80
N ASP A 141 2.47 -12.10 -22.20
CA ASP A 141 2.90 -13.46 -22.50
C ASP A 141 2.09 -14.08 -23.67
N ALA A 142 2.04 -15.42 -23.75
CA ALA A 142 1.38 -16.13 -24.83
C ALA A 142 -0.14 -15.87 -24.95
N ASP A 143 -0.82 -15.50 -23.87
CA ASP A 143 -2.27 -15.26 -23.88
C ASP A 143 -2.64 -13.82 -24.28
N GLY A 144 -1.64 -12.95 -24.42
CA GLY A 144 -1.80 -11.55 -24.81
C GLY A 144 -2.10 -10.60 -23.64
N LEU A 145 -2.07 -11.09 -22.40
CA LEU A 145 -2.19 -10.29 -21.20
C LEU A 145 -0.82 -10.18 -20.47
N PRO A 146 -0.54 -9.02 -19.87
CA PRO A 146 0.67 -8.80 -19.08
C PRO A 146 0.48 -9.06 -17.57
N GLU A 147 -0.76 -9.28 -17.11
CA GLU A 147 -1.11 -9.33 -15.68
C GLU A 147 -0.54 -8.12 -14.92
N ALA A 148 -0.77 -6.92 -15.44
CA ALA A 148 -0.36 -5.67 -14.79
C ALA A 148 -1.05 -5.58 -13.41
N SER A 149 -0.25 -5.55 -12.35
CA SER A 149 -0.74 -5.74 -10.98
C SER A 149 -0.58 -4.48 -10.13
N GLN A 150 0.64 -4.19 -9.68
CA GLN A 150 0.98 -3.14 -8.72
C GLN A 150 1.52 -1.89 -9.43
N LEU A 151 1.37 -0.73 -8.79
CA LEU A 151 1.84 0.57 -9.28
C LEU A 151 2.63 1.31 -8.21
N VAL A 152 3.66 2.03 -8.64
CA VAL A 152 4.40 3.01 -7.84
C VAL A 152 4.67 4.26 -8.67
N LEU A 153 4.40 5.43 -8.10
CA LEU A 153 4.86 6.72 -8.63
C LEU A 153 6.15 7.11 -7.92
N PHE A 154 7.16 7.50 -8.68
CA PHE A 154 8.40 8.07 -8.16
C PHE A 154 8.93 9.08 -9.16
N ASP A 155 9.19 10.30 -8.69
CA ASP A 155 9.50 11.46 -9.53
C ASP A 155 8.47 11.66 -10.67
N ASP A 156 8.93 11.80 -11.92
CA ASP A 156 8.12 11.95 -13.13
C ASP A 156 7.75 10.61 -13.80
N HIS A 157 8.00 9.48 -13.12
CA HIS A 157 7.78 8.14 -13.65
C HIS A 157 6.73 7.34 -12.88
N LEU A 158 5.99 6.52 -13.63
CA LEU A 158 5.14 5.47 -13.11
C LEU A 158 5.75 4.10 -13.42
N PHE A 159 5.82 3.26 -12.42
CA PHE A 159 6.33 1.90 -12.51
C PHE A 159 5.19 0.90 -12.35
N VAL A 160 5.14 -0.09 -13.23
CA VAL A 160 4.06 -1.09 -13.29
C VAL A 160 4.64 -2.49 -13.18
N ALA A 161 4.25 -3.23 -12.14
CA ALA A 161 4.65 -4.64 -12.01
C ALA A 161 3.84 -5.50 -12.99
N ILE A 162 4.54 -6.25 -13.82
CA ILE A 162 4.01 -7.14 -14.88
C ILE A 162 4.33 -8.58 -14.46
N GLN A 163 3.30 -9.40 -14.21
CA GLN A 163 3.51 -10.75 -13.69
C GLN A 163 3.79 -11.79 -14.77
N ARG A 164 3.13 -11.73 -15.94
CA ARG A 164 3.21 -12.74 -17.02
C ARG A 164 2.87 -14.15 -16.52
N LEU A 165 1.58 -14.42 -16.30
CA LEU A 165 1.09 -15.69 -15.73
C LEU A 165 0.34 -16.53 -16.75
N ASN A 166 0.74 -17.80 -16.85
CA ASN A 166 0.07 -18.77 -17.70
C ASN A 166 -1.26 -19.24 -17.07
N ARG A 167 -2.37 -18.69 -17.57
CA ARG A 167 -3.73 -19.01 -17.10
C ARG A 167 -4.16 -20.46 -17.34
N ASP A 168 -3.60 -21.11 -18.35
CA ASP A 168 -3.83 -22.53 -18.63
C ASP A 168 -3.02 -23.46 -17.71
N ALA A 169 -2.06 -22.90 -16.95
CA ALA A 169 -1.21 -23.60 -15.99
C ALA A 169 -1.45 -23.11 -14.55
N PHE A 170 -2.71 -22.90 -14.17
CA PHE A 170 -3.11 -22.43 -12.83
C PHE A 170 -2.44 -21.12 -12.40
N PHE A 171 -2.22 -20.20 -13.35
CA PHE A 171 -1.53 -18.92 -13.12
C PHE A 171 -0.09 -19.09 -12.63
N ALA A 172 0.60 -20.16 -13.02
CA ALA A 172 2.04 -20.27 -12.82
C ALA A 172 2.79 -19.19 -13.64
N PRO A 173 3.93 -18.67 -13.15
CA PRO A 173 4.75 -17.75 -13.93
C PRO A 173 5.13 -18.34 -15.29
N ALA A 174 5.03 -17.55 -16.36
CA ALA A 174 5.32 -18.01 -17.71
C ALA A 174 6.82 -18.22 -17.93
N ASP A 175 7.62 -17.17 -17.72
CA ASP A 175 9.07 -17.18 -17.94
C ASP A 175 9.81 -16.24 -16.99
N TYR A 176 9.42 -14.97 -16.96
CA TYR A 176 9.97 -13.93 -16.09
C TYR A 176 8.90 -12.90 -15.78
N SER A 177 9.15 -12.07 -14.77
CA SER A 177 8.36 -10.88 -14.51
C SER A 177 9.22 -9.64 -14.73
N LEU A 178 8.59 -8.49 -14.91
CA LEU A 178 9.29 -7.24 -15.19
C LEU A 178 8.53 -6.05 -14.61
N VAL A 179 9.21 -4.91 -14.55
CA VAL A 179 8.60 -3.62 -14.26
C VAL A 179 8.61 -2.76 -15.52
N ALA A 180 7.44 -2.39 -16.02
CA ALA A 180 7.33 -1.41 -17.09
C ALA A 180 7.50 0.00 -16.51
N VAL A 181 8.16 0.88 -17.27
CA VAL A 181 8.43 2.27 -16.87
C VAL A 181 7.68 3.20 -17.82
N ILE A 182 6.97 4.18 -17.26
CA ILE A 182 6.15 5.15 -18.01
C ILE A 182 6.56 6.56 -17.59
N ASP A 183 6.85 7.41 -18.57
CA ASP A 183 6.99 8.85 -18.37
C ASP A 183 5.58 9.46 -18.22
N THR A 184 5.31 10.04 -17.06
CA THR A 184 3.97 10.56 -16.71
C THR A 184 3.66 11.92 -17.35
N SER A 185 4.67 12.61 -17.87
CA SER A 185 4.51 13.87 -18.60
C SER A 185 4.04 13.63 -20.04
N THR A 186 4.43 12.50 -20.63
CA THR A 186 4.08 12.10 -21.99
C THR A 186 3.11 10.93 -22.08
N ASP A 187 2.79 10.28 -20.96
CA ASP A 187 1.97 9.06 -20.88
C ASP A 187 2.45 7.98 -21.85
N SER A 188 3.77 7.81 -21.93
CA SER A 188 4.43 6.93 -22.89
C SER A 188 5.40 5.99 -22.17
N LEU A 189 5.54 4.78 -22.72
CA LEU A 189 6.52 3.83 -22.22
C LEU A 189 7.94 4.35 -22.41
N VAL A 190 8.77 4.13 -21.40
CA VAL A 190 10.21 4.37 -21.43
C VAL A 190 10.90 3.04 -21.76
N ASP A 191 11.67 3.05 -22.84
CA ASP A 191 12.57 1.95 -23.17
C ASP A 191 13.86 2.08 -22.36
N ILE A 192 14.08 1.14 -21.43
CA ILE A 192 15.24 1.20 -20.53
C ILE A 192 16.52 0.67 -21.17
N ASP A 193 16.46 0.04 -22.36
CA ASP A 193 17.61 -0.57 -23.03
C ASP A 193 17.52 -0.42 -24.55
N SER A 194 17.83 0.79 -25.04
CA SER A 194 17.73 1.15 -26.46
C SER A 194 18.62 0.34 -27.42
N ASP A 195 19.51 -0.51 -26.90
CA ASP A 195 20.35 -1.40 -27.71
C ASP A 195 19.61 -2.68 -28.14
N LYS A 196 18.45 -2.98 -27.54
CA LYS A 196 17.57 -4.09 -27.89
C LYS A 196 16.38 -3.59 -28.74
N GLU A 197 15.74 -4.52 -29.45
CA GLU A 197 14.58 -4.19 -30.29
C GLU A 197 13.29 -4.23 -29.45
N GLY A 198 12.42 -3.23 -29.61
CA GLY A 198 11.17 -3.06 -28.84
C GLY A 198 11.37 -2.20 -27.59
N THR A 199 10.35 -2.03 -26.75
CA THR A 199 10.51 -1.35 -25.46
C THR A 199 10.94 -2.38 -24.41
N GLN A 200 12.00 -2.09 -23.68
CA GLN A 200 12.41 -2.92 -22.55
C GLN A 200 11.92 -2.34 -21.24
N GLY A 201 11.47 -3.22 -20.33
CA GLY A 201 11.24 -2.90 -18.92
C GLY A 201 12.36 -3.48 -18.04
N ILE A 202 12.31 -3.18 -16.75
CA ILE A 202 13.26 -3.68 -15.75
C ILE A 202 12.93 -5.14 -15.48
N GLN A 203 13.70 -6.06 -16.03
CA GLN A 203 13.50 -7.49 -15.78
C GLN A 203 13.83 -7.82 -14.33
N LEU A 204 12.91 -8.50 -13.65
CA LEU A 204 13.12 -8.99 -12.29
C LEU A 204 13.95 -10.27 -12.29
N SER A 205 14.70 -10.47 -11.22
CA SER A 205 15.50 -11.66 -10.93
C SER A 205 14.61 -12.86 -10.60
N THR A 206 13.42 -12.58 -10.07
CA THR A 206 12.43 -13.59 -9.69
C THR A 206 11.03 -13.19 -10.17
N ALA A 207 10.17 -14.18 -10.40
CA ALA A 207 8.86 -13.96 -11.01
C ALA A 207 7.74 -13.76 -9.97
N GLN A 208 6.57 -13.35 -10.47
CA GLN A 208 5.34 -13.17 -9.71
C GLN A 208 5.49 -12.23 -8.51
N PRO A 209 5.74 -10.92 -8.74
CA PRO A 209 5.65 -9.91 -7.69
C PRO A 209 4.25 -9.95 -7.08
N PHE A 210 4.16 -10.34 -5.80
CA PHE A 210 2.92 -10.65 -5.09
C PHE A 210 2.62 -9.62 -3.99
N GLY A 211 3.60 -9.36 -3.13
CA GLY A 211 3.56 -8.29 -2.12
C GLY A 211 4.49 -7.13 -2.51
N HIS A 212 4.19 -5.92 -2.06
CA HIS A 212 5.07 -4.77 -2.30
C HIS A 212 4.94 -3.65 -1.29
N THR A 213 5.97 -2.83 -1.21
CA THR A 213 5.94 -1.50 -0.61
C THR A 213 7.04 -0.63 -1.22
N GLN A 214 6.85 0.69 -1.20
CA GLN A 214 7.87 1.65 -1.61
C GLN A 214 8.48 2.32 -0.39
N ARG A 215 9.80 2.57 -0.41
CA ARG A 215 10.50 3.48 0.51
C ARG A 215 11.49 4.33 -0.27
N GLY A 216 11.20 5.62 -0.39
CA GLY A 216 11.93 6.53 -1.27
C GLY A 216 12.08 5.97 -2.69
N PRO A 217 13.31 5.87 -3.22
CA PRO A 217 13.58 5.36 -4.56
C PRO A 217 13.56 3.83 -4.62
N LYS A 218 13.33 3.11 -3.51
CA LYS A 218 13.34 1.65 -3.49
C LYS A 218 11.92 1.12 -3.58
N TRP A 219 11.67 0.27 -4.57
CA TRP A 219 10.48 -0.56 -4.62
C TRP A 219 10.85 -1.97 -4.17
N ILE A 220 10.35 -2.36 -3.00
CA ILE A 220 10.61 -3.65 -2.39
C ILE A 220 9.45 -4.58 -2.77
N LEU A 221 9.76 -5.70 -3.40
CA LEU A 221 8.82 -6.67 -3.95
C LEU A 221 9.02 -8.03 -3.26
N ALA A 222 7.95 -8.65 -2.78
CA ALA A 222 7.93 -10.08 -2.49
C ALA A 222 7.55 -10.80 -3.79
N CYS A 223 8.52 -11.43 -4.43
CA CYS A 223 8.36 -12.22 -5.63
C CYS A 223 8.25 -13.70 -5.22
N VAL A 224 7.04 -14.27 -5.28
CA VAL A 224 6.80 -15.64 -4.77
C VAL A 224 7.23 -16.73 -5.75
N ALA A 225 7.47 -16.38 -7.02
CA ALA A 225 7.68 -17.34 -8.10
C ALA A 225 6.66 -18.49 -8.09
N SER A 226 6.97 -19.66 -7.55
CA SER A 226 6.05 -20.78 -7.47
C SER A 226 5.67 -21.07 -6.02
N PHE A 227 4.38 -20.94 -5.69
CA PHE A 227 3.86 -21.35 -4.38
C PHE A 227 4.24 -22.81 -4.05
N GLY A 228 4.87 -23.01 -2.89
CA GLY A 228 5.32 -24.29 -2.35
C GLY A 228 6.69 -24.76 -2.85
N ALA A 229 7.41 -23.97 -3.64
CA ALA A 229 8.72 -24.35 -4.20
C ALA A 229 9.94 -23.69 -3.52
N GLN A 230 9.73 -22.64 -2.73
CA GLN A 230 10.80 -21.83 -2.12
C GLN A 230 11.81 -21.27 -3.15
N ASP A 231 11.33 -20.87 -4.33
CA ASP A 231 12.10 -20.31 -5.45
C ASP A 231 11.94 -18.80 -5.62
N GLY A 232 11.26 -18.15 -4.67
CA GLY A 232 11.03 -16.72 -4.55
C GLY A 232 11.93 -15.99 -3.54
N GLY A 233 11.52 -14.76 -3.21
CA GLY A 233 12.10 -13.96 -2.13
C GLY A 233 11.79 -12.47 -2.23
N ILE A 234 12.57 -11.65 -1.54
CA ILE A 234 12.47 -10.19 -1.53
C ILE A 234 13.45 -9.62 -2.54
N GLU A 235 12.94 -9.00 -3.60
CA GLU A 235 13.71 -8.30 -4.62
C GLU A 235 13.50 -6.79 -4.49
N VAL A 236 14.55 -6.01 -4.79
CA VAL A 236 14.50 -4.55 -4.74
C VAL A 236 14.79 -3.96 -6.12
N VAL A 237 13.94 -3.02 -6.54
CA VAL A 237 14.14 -2.19 -7.72
C VAL A 237 14.46 -0.76 -7.28
N ASP A 238 15.57 -0.23 -7.77
CA ASP A 238 15.93 1.18 -7.62
C ASP A 238 15.26 2.00 -8.73
N LEU A 239 14.22 2.73 -8.34
CA LEU A 239 13.38 3.56 -9.18
C LEU A 239 14.10 4.79 -9.72
N SER A 240 15.21 5.22 -9.11
CA SER A 240 15.99 6.37 -9.58
C SER A 240 16.97 6.00 -10.69
N THR A 241 17.34 4.72 -10.79
CA THR A 241 18.29 4.21 -11.78
C THR A 241 17.66 3.27 -12.81
N PHE A 242 16.41 2.90 -12.61
CA PHE A 242 15.68 1.90 -13.40
C PHE A 242 16.42 0.56 -13.45
N GLN A 243 16.94 0.12 -12.31
CA GLN A 243 17.70 -1.14 -12.19
C GLN A 243 17.18 -1.98 -11.02
N THR A 244 17.26 -3.29 -11.17
CA THR A 244 17.13 -4.20 -10.03
C THR A 244 18.44 -4.24 -9.23
N GLU A 245 18.32 -4.28 -7.90
CA GLU A 245 19.40 -4.63 -6.97
C GLU A 245 19.50 -6.14 -6.76
N GLY A 246 18.55 -6.89 -7.33
CA GLY A 246 18.46 -8.34 -7.24
C GLY A 246 17.72 -8.79 -5.99
N LEU A 247 17.84 -10.09 -5.73
CA LEU A 247 17.26 -10.75 -4.57
C LEU A 247 18.07 -10.40 -3.32
N MET A 248 17.43 -9.70 -2.38
CA MET A 248 18.04 -9.33 -1.10
C MET A 248 17.95 -10.47 -0.08
N LEU A 249 16.83 -11.21 -0.11
CA LEU A 249 16.54 -12.36 0.75
C LEU A 249 15.77 -13.41 -0.02
N SER A 250 16.18 -14.67 0.04
CA SER A 250 15.44 -15.80 -0.54
C SER A 250 14.37 -16.36 0.40
N GLU A 251 13.38 -17.05 -0.16
CA GLU A 251 12.39 -17.83 0.61
C GLU A 251 13.03 -18.87 1.54
N THR A 252 14.18 -19.43 1.14
CA THR A 252 14.96 -20.34 2.00
C THR A 252 15.51 -19.64 3.24
N GLU A 253 16.00 -18.41 3.11
CA GLU A 253 16.52 -17.59 4.23
C GLU A 253 15.38 -17.12 5.14
N LEU A 254 14.21 -16.83 4.57
CA LEU A 254 13.02 -16.39 5.29
C LEU A 254 12.23 -17.55 5.93
N GLY A 255 12.39 -18.76 5.41
CA GLY A 255 11.83 -20.00 5.96
C GLY A 255 10.41 -20.34 5.47
N GLY A 256 10.03 -19.94 4.26
CA GLY A 256 8.71 -20.22 3.67
C GLY A 256 8.45 -19.42 2.40
N ASP A 257 7.25 -19.52 1.84
CA ASP A 257 6.84 -18.70 0.70
C ASP A 257 6.61 -17.24 1.12
N VAL A 258 7.11 -16.28 0.35
CA VAL A 258 6.94 -14.85 0.64
C VAL A 258 5.52 -14.36 0.32
N GLY A 259 4.98 -13.53 1.21
CA GLY A 259 3.67 -12.91 1.08
C GLY A 259 3.71 -11.38 1.16
N PRO A 260 2.62 -10.74 1.64
CA PRO A 260 2.59 -9.31 1.90
C PRO A 260 3.75 -8.85 2.80
N LEU A 261 4.32 -7.69 2.49
CA LEU A 261 5.41 -7.09 3.25
C LEU A 261 5.17 -5.60 3.46
N THR A 262 5.79 -5.04 4.49
CA THR A 262 5.80 -3.58 4.73
C THR A 262 7.17 -3.19 5.29
N MET A 263 7.64 -2.00 4.93
CA MET A 263 8.88 -1.45 5.45
C MET A 263 8.58 -0.38 6.49
N TRP A 264 9.37 -0.33 7.56
CA TRP A 264 9.30 0.77 8.53
C TRP A 264 10.43 1.78 8.38
N SER A 265 11.57 1.37 7.81
CA SER A 265 12.66 2.25 7.35
C SER A 265 13.13 1.83 5.97
N ASP A 266 14.18 2.51 5.49
CA ASP A 266 14.86 2.22 4.23
C ASP A 266 15.49 0.82 4.19
N ASN A 267 15.71 0.17 5.34
CA ASN A 267 16.40 -1.12 5.41
C ASN A 267 15.62 -2.21 6.16
N GLU A 268 14.73 -1.86 7.08
CA GLU A 268 14.06 -2.82 7.96
C GLU A 268 12.54 -2.82 7.78
N GLY A 269 11.95 -4.01 7.87
CA GLY A 269 10.53 -4.24 7.60
C GLY A 269 9.99 -5.52 8.23
N TYR A 270 8.77 -5.85 7.85
CA TYR A 270 8.08 -7.08 8.25
C TYR A 270 7.54 -7.77 7.00
N ILE A 271 7.53 -9.10 7.03
CA ILE A 271 7.01 -9.92 5.94
C ILE A 271 6.14 -11.05 6.49
N VAL A 272 5.07 -11.34 5.75
CA VAL A 272 4.26 -12.54 5.94
C VAL A 272 4.94 -13.71 5.23
N MET A 273 5.13 -14.81 5.94
CA MET A 273 5.67 -16.06 5.40
C MET A 273 4.62 -17.15 5.49
N THR A 274 4.55 -18.03 4.49
CA THR A 274 3.69 -19.21 4.49
C THR A 274 4.53 -20.49 4.53
N ASP A 275 4.27 -21.38 5.49
CA ASP A 275 5.01 -22.63 5.61
C ASP A 275 4.42 -23.78 4.77
N GLU A 276 5.05 -24.95 4.80
CA GLU A 276 4.61 -26.16 4.08
C GLU A 276 3.20 -26.66 4.47
N ASN A 277 2.69 -26.23 5.62
CA ASN A 277 1.34 -26.55 6.11
C ASN A 277 0.32 -25.44 5.77
N PHE A 278 0.71 -24.46 4.96
CA PHE A 278 -0.07 -23.25 4.66
C PHE A 278 -0.38 -22.40 5.90
N ALA A 279 0.42 -22.53 6.96
CA ALA A 279 0.32 -21.66 8.12
C ALA A 279 1.10 -20.38 7.85
N ASN A 280 0.47 -19.23 8.08
CA ASN A 280 1.14 -17.95 7.93
C ASN A 280 1.85 -17.56 9.24
N SER A 281 2.94 -16.83 9.10
CA SER A 281 3.64 -16.18 10.21
C SER A 281 4.08 -14.78 9.77
N VAL A 282 4.40 -13.91 10.72
CA VAL A 282 4.99 -12.59 10.43
C VAL A 282 6.36 -12.52 11.09
N ARG A 283 7.36 -12.01 10.39
CA ARG A 283 8.74 -11.87 10.89
C ARG A 283 9.30 -10.50 10.52
N PRO A 284 10.08 -9.86 11.41
CA PRO A 284 10.90 -8.72 11.02
C PRO A 284 12.07 -9.20 10.15
N PHE A 285 12.48 -8.36 9.20
CA PHE A 285 13.64 -8.58 8.36
C PHE A 285 14.38 -7.27 8.09
N SER A 286 15.60 -7.41 7.60
CA SER A 286 16.44 -6.33 7.08
C SER A 286 16.95 -6.70 5.69
N LEU A 287 17.03 -5.73 4.78
CA LEU A 287 17.53 -5.95 3.42
C LEU A 287 19.02 -6.36 3.39
N ASP A 288 19.76 -6.19 4.49
CA ASP A 288 21.13 -6.69 4.65
C ASP A 288 21.24 -8.19 4.97
N GLY A 289 20.12 -8.90 5.02
CA GLY A 289 20.06 -10.35 5.23
C GLY A 289 19.69 -10.78 6.65
N THR A 290 19.41 -9.85 7.56
CA THR A 290 18.97 -10.20 8.91
C THR A 290 17.50 -10.62 8.91
N VAL A 291 17.19 -11.78 9.50
CA VAL A 291 15.80 -12.28 9.69
C VAL A 291 15.59 -12.52 11.18
N GLY A 292 14.54 -11.92 11.75
CA GLY A 292 14.20 -12.09 13.16
C GLY A 292 13.22 -13.23 13.42
N ASP A 293 12.89 -13.40 14.70
CA ASP A 293 11.95 -14.41 15.16
C ASP A 293 10.52 -14.13 14.69
N VAL A 294 9.70 -15.19 14.62
CA VAL A 294 8.26 -15.07 14.38
C VAL A 294 7.62 -14.22 15.46
N LEU A 295 6.78 -13.27 15.05
CA LEU A 295 5.98 -12.48 15.98
C LEU A 295 5.07 -13.41 16.81
N PRO A 296 5.04 -13.24 18.14
CA PRO A 296 4.21 -14.07 19.01
C PRO A 296 2.72 -13.81 18.74
N ASP A 297 1.87 -14.70 19.24
CA ASP A 297 0.41 -14.52 19.27
C ASP A 297 -0.29 -14.33 17.91
N HIS A 298 0.40 -14.59 16.79
CA HIS A 298 -0.22 -14.77 15.47
C HIS A 298 -0.98 -16.12 15.43
N SER A 299 -2.12 -16.20 14.73
CA SER A 299 -2.98 -17.38 14.79
C SER A 299 -2.50 -18.57 13.94
N GLY A 300 -1.55 -18.35 13.02
CA GLY A 300 -1.24 -19.27 11.92
C GLY A 300 -2.18 -19.13 10.72
N GLY A 301 -3.22 -18.31 10.83
CA GLY A 301 -4.25 -18.09 9.82
C GLY A 301 -3.81 -17.20 8.66
N TYR A 302 -4.53 -17.29 7.54
CA TYR A 302 -4.23 -16.51 6.34
C TYR A 302 -4.14 -15.00 6.66
N THR A 303 -3.03 -14.39 6.25
CA THR A 303 -2.71 -12.98 6.51
C THR A 303 -2.58 -12.24 5.18
N PRO A 304 -3.64 -11.58 4.68
CA PRO A 304 -3.67 -11.01 3.34
C PRO A 304 -2.97 -9.65 3.22
N ALA A 305 -2.76 -8.94 4.34
CA ALA A 305 -2.00 -7.69 4.34
C ALA A 305 -1.41 -7.39 5.73
N ILE A 306 -0.32 -6.64 5.71
CA ILE A 306 0.29 -6.01 6.88
C ILE A 306 0.67 -4.58 6.51
N SER A 307 0.66 -3.66 7.48
CA SER A 307 1.05 -2.27 7.22
C SER A 307 1.57 -1.59 8.48
N VAL A 308 2.43 -0.59 8.31
CA VAL A 308 3.06 0.15 9.41
C VAL A 308 2.53 1.57 9.45
N LEU A 309 2.20 2.05 10.65
CA LEU A 309 1.88 3.44 10.93
C LEU A 309 2.42 3.82 12.32
N GLY A 310 3.26 4.87 12.36
CA GLY A 310 3.95 5.28 13.58
C GLY A 310 4.76 4.11 14.17
N SER A 311 4.66 3.90 15.49
CA SER A 311 5.32 2.80 16.21
C SER A 311 4.64 1.43 16.04
N ASN A 312 3.52 1.36 15.33
CA ASN A 312 2.67 0.17 15.27
C ASN A 312 2.78 -0.56 13.93
N LEU A 313 2.80 -1.89 14.01
CA LEU A 313 2.56 -2.81 12.90
C LEU A 313 1.13 -3.34 13.01
N TYR A 314 0.35 -3.17 11.95
CA TYR A 314 -1.01 -3.69 11.80
C TYR A 314 -0.95 -4.97 10.97
N VAL A 315 -1.46 -6.06 11.54
CA VAL A 315 -1.49 -7.39 10.93
C VAL A 315 -2.94 -7.83 10.74
N LEU A 316 -3.35 -8.09 9.51
CA LEU A 316 -4.69 -8.59 9.21
C LEU A 316 -4.70 -10.12 9.37
N ASP A 317 -5.02 -10.60 10.56
CA ASP A 317 -5.07 -12.03 10.84
C ASP A 317 -6.51 -12.54 10.58
N ARG A 318 -6.70 -13.53 9.71
CA ARG A 318 -8.05 -14.09 9.44
C ARG A 318 -8.41 -15.27 10.32
N GLY A 319 -7.57 -15.60 11.29
CA GLY A 319 -7.75 -16.76 12.15
C GLY A 319 -7.65 -18.08 11.39
N THR A 320 -7.87 -19.18 12.11
CA THR A 320 -7.89 -20.51 11.51
C THR A 320 -9.31 -21.06 11.42
N PHE A 321 -9.52 -22.10 10.61
CA PHE A 321 -10.81 -22.77 10.56
C PHE A 321 -11.28 -23.29 11.94
N SER A 322 -10.33 -23.76 12.75
CA SER A 322 -10.59 -24.26 14.11
C SER A 322 -10.76 -23.16 15.16
N ASP A 323 -10.23 -21.95 14.90
CA ASP A 323 -10.37 -20.79 15.77
C ASP A 323 -10.63 -19.52 14.96
N PRO A 324 -11.84 -19.37 14.40
CA PRO A 324 -12.22 -18.17 13.65
C PRO A 324 -12.35 -16.93 14.56
N SER A 325 -12.39 -17.11 15.89
CA SER A 325 -12.46 -15.99 16.84
C SER A 325 -11.13 -15.25 16.99
N SER A 326 -10.04 -15.86 16.54
CA SER A 326 -8.72 -15.21 16.47
C SER A 326 -8.57 -14.22 15.30
N ALA A 327 -9.58 -14.13 14.42
CA ALA A 327 -9.59 -13.23 13.28
C ALA A 327 -9.83 -11.76 13.68
N GLY A 328 -9.09 -10.85 13.06
CA GLY A 328 -9.21 -9.41 13.23
C GLY A 328 -7.90 -8.68 12.92
N VAL A 329 -7.88 -7.39 13.24
CA VAL A 329 -6.64 -6.58 13.17
C VAL A 329 -5.86 -6.80 14.45
N LYS A 330 -4.62 -7.27 14.34
CA LYS A 330 -3.65 -7.38 15.44
C LYS A 330 -2.66 -6.24 15.33
N ILE A 331 -2.38 -5.55 16.44
CA ILE A 331 -1.44 -4.44 16.49
C ILE A 331 -0.25 -4.85 17.34
N TYR A 332 0.94 -4.74 16.77
CA TYR A 332 2.21 -5.03 17.41
C TYR A 332 3.01 -3.75 17.61
N ASP A 333 3.66 -3.62 18.77
CA ASP A 333 4.71 -2.62 18.96
C ASP A 333 5.97 -3.06 18.21
N ARG A 334 6.47 -2.20 17.32
CA ARG A 334 7.63 -2.54 16.47
C ARG A 334 8.95 -2.61 17.26
N SER A 335 9.06 -1.88 18.37
CA SER A 335 10.30 -1.81 19.15
C SER A 335 10.53 -3.08 19.97
N SER A 336 9.45 -3.68 20.48
CA SER A 336 9.49 -4.92 21.26
C SER A 336 9.04 -6.16 20.49
N ASN A 337 8.44 -6.00 19.30
CA ASN A 337 7.82 -7.08 18.53
C ASN A 337 6.75 -7.85 19.32
N THR A 338 6.00 -7.16 20.19
CA THR A 338 4.96 -7.76 21.03
C THR A 338 3.58 -7.27 20.64
N LEU A 339 2.59 -8.16 20.70
CA LEU A 339 1.18 -7.81 20.51
C LEU A 339 0.75 -6.81 21.59
N THR A 340 0.27 -5.63 21.18
CA THR A 340 -0.23 -4.58 22.08
C THR A 340 -1.75 -4.48 22.07
N ALA A 341 -2.39 -4.87 20.97
CA ALA A 341 -3.85 -4.90 20.87
C ALA A 341 -4.35 -5.93 19.84
N GLY A 342 -5.61 -6.33 20.03
CA GLY A 342 -6.34 -7.21 19.14
C GLY A 342 -6.42 -8.68 19.60
N PRO A 343 -7.09 -9.54 18.81
CA PRO A 343 -7.69 -9.23 17.51
C PRO A 343 -8.85 -8.23 17.62
N ILE A 344 -8.74 -7.11 16.91
CA ILE A 344 -9.80 -6.10 16.81
C ILE A 344 -10.79 -6.57 15.75
N SER A 345 -12.04 -6.79 16.14
CA SER A 345 -13.07 -7.27 15.23
C SER A 345 -13.49 -6.20 14.22
N THR A 346 -13.45 -6.56 12.95
CA THR A 346 -13.84 -5.72 11.80
C THR A 346 -15.17 -6.16 11.18
N GLY A 347 -15.99 -6.94 11.89
CA GLY A 347 -17.16 -7.60 11.31
C GLY A 347 -16.73 -8.84 10.53
N LEU A 348 -16.68 -8.76 9.20
CA LEU A 348 -16.08 -9.81 8.37
C LEU A 348 -14.54 -9.87 8.54
N PRO A 349 -13.90 -11.01 8.23
CA PRO A 349 -12.45 -11.13 8.32
C PRO A 349 -11.73 -10.13 7.38
N PRO A 350 -10.64 -9.50 7.84
CA PRO A 350 -9.96 -8.44 7.09
C PRO A 350 -9.23 -8.98 5.85
N SER A 351 -9.16 -8.18 4.77
CA SER A 351 -8.53 -8.53 3.48
C SER A 351 -7.57 -7.51 2.92
N ASP A 352 -7.72 -6.23 3.23
CA ASP A 352 -6.76 -5.18 2.85
C ASP A 352 -6.88 -4.00 3.83
N ILE A 353 -5.82 -3.20 3.95
CA ILE A 353 -5.76 -2.08 4.87
C ILE A 353 -5.06 -0.87 4.23
N ALA A 354 -5.62 0.32 4.46
CA ALA A 354 -5.00 1.59 4.15
C ALA A 354 -5.30 2.61 5.25
N PHE A 355 -4.53 3.69 5.32
CA PHE A 355 -4.71 4.72 6.35
C PHE A 355 -5.10 6.06 5.73
N VAL A 356 -6.02 6.76 6.39
CA VAL A 356 -6.47 8.10 5.98
C VAL A 356 -6.33 9.09 7.14
N GLY A 357 -6.12 10.36 6.81
CA GLY A 357 -5.86 11.41 7.80
C GLY A 357 -4.46 11.32 8.42
N VAL A 358 -3.56 10.53 7.82
CA VAL A 358 -2.16 10.39 8.26
C VAL A 358 -1.45 11.72 8.14
N ARG A 359 -0.83 12.16 9.24
CA ARG A 359 0.04 13.33 9.26
C ARG A 359 1.41 12.90 8.76
N ARG A 360 1.67 13.03 7.45
CA ARG A 360 2.93 12.54 6.83
C ARG A 360 4.19 13.21 7.38
N ALA A 361 4.05 14.42 7.93
CA ALA A 361 5.12 15.22 8.50
C ALA A 361 5.30 15.06 10.02
N ASP A 362 4.51 14.18 10.65
CA ASP A 362 4.68 13.77 12.05
C ASP A 362 5.80 12.71 12.07
N PHE A 363 7.02 13.17 12.31
CA PHE A 363 8.24 12.38 12.26
C PHE A 363 8.60 11.74 13.60
N ASP A 364 7.97 12.15 14.70
CA ASP A 364 8.16 11.56 16.01
C ASP A 364 7.04 10.61 16.45
N GLY A 365 5.91 10.63 15.74
CA GLY A 365 4.77 9.74 15.91
C GLY A 365 3.87 10.14 17.06
N ASP A 366 3.91 11.38 17.54
CA ASP A 366 3.04 11.88 18.60
C ASP A 366 1.65 12.34 18.11
N ASN A 367 1.42 12.23 16.80
CA ASN A 367 0.21 12.62 16.09
C ASN A 367 -0.05 14.13 16.06
N ASP A 368 0.97 14.97 16.22
CA ASP A 368 0.97 16.38 15.87
C ASP A 368 2.08 16.69 14.84
N VAL A 369 1.96 17.79 14.08
CA VAL A 369 3.07 18.26 13.22
C VAL A 369 3.54 19.58 13.77
N ASP A 370 4.63 19.57 14.51
CA ASP A 370 5.05 20.72 15.30
C ASP A 370 6.56 21.04 15.23
N PHE A 371 7.05 21.81 16.20
CA PHE A 371 8.44 22.24 16.21
C PHE A 371 9.43 21.09 16.42
N ASP A 372 9.05 20.02 17.12
CA ASP A 372 9.91 18.86 17.33
C ASP A 372 10.08 18.06 16.02
N ASP A 373 9.04 17.96 15.20
CA ASP A 373 9.13 17.44 13.82
C ASP A 373 10.00 18.34 12.93
N PHE A 374 9.85 19.66 13.06
CA PHE A 374 10.69 20.60 12.31
C PHE A 374 12.17 20.41 12.63
N LEU A 375 12.53 20.17 13.90
CA LEU A 375 13.91 19.91 14.28
C LEU A 375 14.44 18.66 13.57
N ARG A 376 13.68 17.57 13.55
CA ARG A 376 14.05 16.32 12.85
C ARG A 376 14.19 16.54 11.34
N PHE A 377 13.22 17.20 10.73
CA PHE A 377 13.26 17.57 9.32
C PHE A 377 14.51 18.41 8.99
N SER A 378 14.85 19.38 9.84
CA SER A 378 16.00 20.26 9.62
C SER A 378 17.35 19.53 9.64
N GLU A 379 17.44 18.39 10.34
CA GLU A 379 18.64 17.54 10.36
C GLU A 379 18.78 16.74 9.05
N ALA A 380 17.65 16.38 8.43
CA ALA A 380 17.58 15.68 7.15
C ALA A 380 17.60 16.62 5.93
N PHE A 381 17.42 17.92 6.11
CA PHE A 381 17.33 18.87 5.00
C PHE A 381 18.62 18.92 4.15
N GLY A 382 18.45 18.87 2.83
CA GLY A 382 19.53 18.87 1.84
C GLY A 382 20.21 17.50 1.66
N LYS A 383 19.70 16.44 2.29
CA LYS A 383 20.15 15.06 2.05
C LYS A 383 19.50 14.52 0.77
N THR A 384 20.23 13.69 0.05
CA THR A 384 19.77 13.02 -1.16
C THR A 384 19.97 11.52 -1.05
N THR A 385 19.23 10.77 -1.87
CA THR A 385 19.41 9.32 -2.03
C THR A 385 20.90 8.96 -2.15
N GLY A 386 21.33 7.95 -1.39
CA GLY A 386 22.71 7.48 -1.35
C GLY A 386 23.68 8.31 -0.50
N SER A 387 23.27 9.47 0.03
CA SER A 387 24.08 10.26 0.96
C SER A 387 23.96 9.73 2.40
N ASN A 388 25.02 9.88 3.20
CA ASN A 388 24.98 9.45 4.60
C ASN A 388 23.99 10.31 5.41
N GLY A 389 23.07 9.63 6.09
CA GLY A 389 21.99 10.24 6.86
C GLY A 389 20.81 10.71 6.02
N TYR A 390 20.68 10.24 4.77
CA TYR A 390 19.39 10.28 4.08
C TYR A 390 18.44 9.26 4.71
N ASP A 391 17.20 9.67 4.91
CA ASP A 391 16.11 8.84 5.39
C ASP A 391 14.87 9.22 4.57
N SER A 392 14.32 8.24 3.85
CA SER A 392 13.23 8.50 2.91
C SER A 392 11.92 8.94 3.58
N SER A 393 11.80 8.81 4.90
CA SER A 393 10.62 9.31 5.62
C SER A 393 10.49 10.84 5.55
N PHE A 394 11.61 11.56 5.36
CA PHE A 394 11.62 13.03 5.22
C PHE A 394 11.42 13.53 3.78
N ASP A 395 11.46 12.64 2.78
CA ASP A 395 11.17 12.93 1.36
C ASP A 395 9.65 12.78 1.14
N LEU A 396 8.92 13.85 1.46
CA LEU A 396 7.46 13.91 1.44
C LEU A 396 6.89 13.93 0.01
N ASN A 397 7.67 14.41 -0.96
CA ASN A 397 7.40 14.33 -2.40
C ASN A 397 8.39 13.40 -3.11
N PRO A 398 8.28 12.07 -2.97
CA PRO A 398 9.30 11.07 -3.27
C PRO A 398 10.05 11.30 -4.60
N ASN A 399 11.06 12.18 -4.56
CA ASN A 399 11.89 12.63 -5.68
C ASN A 399 13.38 12.30 -5.43
N GLY A 400 13.66 11.64 -4.31
CA GLY A 400 14.99 11.22 -3.91
C GLY A 400 15.82 12.29 -3.19
N ALA A 401 15.22 13.43 -2.81
CA ALA A 401 15.88 14.51 -2.08
C ALA A 401 14.97 15.09 -1.00
N VAL A 402 15.54 15.43 0.17
CA VAL A 402 14.84 16.22 1.20
C VAL A 402 15.14 17.68 0.94
N ASP A 403 14.26 18.38 0.24
CA ASP A 403 14.49 19.72 -0.28
C ASP A 403 13.39 20.73 0.06
N PHE A 404 13.39 21.87 -0.63
CA PHE A 404 12.44 22.94 -0.37
C PHE A 404 11.00 22.55 -0.68
N ASN A 405 10.75 21.65 -1.63
CA ASN A 405 9.41 21.14 -1.91
C ASN A 405 8.88 20.33 -0.72
N ASP A 406 9.73 19.51 -0.10
CA ASP A 406 9.37 18.76 1.10
C ASP A 406 9.08 19.71 2.26
N PHE A 407 9.85 20.80 2.38
CA PHE A 407 9.58 21.84 3.36
C PHE A 407 8.22 22.51 3.14
N LEU A 408 7.79 22.72 1.89
CA LEU A 408 6.44 23.26 1.61
C LEU A 408 5.36 22.28 2.07
N LEU A 409 5.51 20.98 1.79
CA LEU A 409 4.58 19.95 2.26
C LEU A 409 4.56 19.83 3.78
N PHE A 410 5.72 19.92 4.43
CA PHE A 410 5.85 20.00 5.89
C PHE A 410 5.08 21.22 6.44
N ALA A 411 5.29 22.39 5.85
CA ALA A 411 4.68 23.64 6.30
C ALA A 411 3.15 23.68 6.10
N GLU A 412 2.62 22.96 5.10
CA GLU A 412 1.17 22.77 4.92
C GLU A 412 0.55 21.97 6.07
N GLY A 413 1.29 21.00 6.62
CA GLY A 413 0.90 20.19 7.77
C GLY A 413 1.10 20.86 9.13
N PHE A 414 2.00 21.83 9.23
CA PHE A 414 2.44 22.40 10.51
C PHE A 414 1.32 23.06 11.33
N GLY A 415 1.20 22.65 12.59
CA GLY A 415 0.22 23.15 13.55
C GLY A 415 -1.20 22.61 13.38
N ASN A 416 -1.39 21.58 12.54
CA ASN A 416 -2.66 20.85 12.38
C ASN A 416 -2.71 19.59 13.22
#